data_AF-A0A084SF41-F1
#
_entry.id   AF-A0A084SF41-F1
#
_cell.length_a   1.000
_cell.length_b   1.000
_cell.length_c   1.000
_cell.angle_alpha   90.00
_cell.angle_beta   90.00
_cell.angle_gamma   90.00
#
_symmetry.space_group_name_H-M   'P 1'
#
loop_
_entity.id
_entity.type
_entity.pdbx_description
1 polymer ?
#
loop_
_entity_poly.entity_id
_entity_poly.type
_entity_poly.pdbx_seq_one_letter_code
_entity_poly.pdbx_strand_id
1 'polypeptide(L)'
;MVSKLAPVYALYASHRDKNDPSEEGYWLRFPPFPPEFQSQETKLAALIESTFGYTRLPNDVLFTPVPDLVPRTANFVPGQAHLIDCLFTHYRW
;
A
#
# COMPACT_ATOMS: atom_id res chain seq x y z
N MET A 1 8.19 -22.74 13.90
CA MET A 1 8.86 -22.25 12.67
C MET A 1 8.35 -20.84 12.43
N VAL A 2 9.18 -19.82 12.62
CA VAL A 2 8.76 -18.42 12.41
C VAL A 2 9.12 -18.08 10.97
N SER A 3 8.13 -18.08 10.07
CA SER A 3 8.33 -17.54 8.73
C SER A 3 8.50 -16.03 8.86
N LYS A 4 9.76 -15.57 8.81
CA LYS A 4 10.05 -14.14 8.69
C LYS A 4 9.99 -13.83 7.21
N LEU A 5 8.94 -13.13 6.79
CA LEU A 5 8.93 -12.47 5.49
C LEU A 5 10.22 -11.66 5.36
N ALA A 6 10.85 -11.74 4.19
CA ALA A 6 11.93 -10.80 3.84
C ALA A 6 11.40 -9.37 4.03
N PRO A 7 12.25 -8.40 4.41
CA PRO A 7 11.78 -7.03 4.57
C PRO A 7 11.29 -6.49 3.23
N VAL A 8 10.04 -6.06 3.21
CA VAL A 8 9.30 -5.63 2.02
C VAL A 8 8.67 -4.26 2.22
N TYR A 9 8.39 -3.57 1.11
CA TYR A 9 7.72 -2.27 1.12
C TYR A 9 6.64 -2.14 0.04
N ALA A 10 5.74 -1.19 0.23
CA ALA A 10 4.76 -0.76 -0.75
C ALA A 10 4.92 0.75 -1.02
N LEU A 11 4.64 1.18 -2.24
CA LEU A 11 4.54 2.60 -2.59
C LEU A 11 3.09 2.94 -2.86
N TYR A 12 2.66 4.08 -2.34
CA TYR A 12 1.37 4.68 -2.67
C TYR A 12 1.52 6.20 -2.67
N ALA A 13 0.69 6.86 -3.47
CA ALA A 13 0.52 8.30 -3.46
C ALA A 13 -0.84 8.61 -2.85
N SER A 14 -0.89 9.60 -1.96
CA SER A 14 -2.14 10.10 -1.39
C SER A 14 -2.26 11.59 -1.65
N HIS A 15 -3.45 12.02 -2.02
CA HIS A 15 -3.82 13.43 -2.12
C HIS A 15 -4.99 13.71 -1.19
N ARG A 16 -4.96 14.90 -0.61
CA ARG A 16 -6.05 15.43 0.20
C ARG A 16 -6.13 16.92 -0.05
N ASP A 17 -7.17 17.37 -0.75
CA ASP A 17 -7.51 18.77 -0.77
C ASP A 17 -8.01 19.18 0.63
N LYS A 18 -7.48 20.30 1.14
CA LYS A 18 -7.87 20.83 2.45
C LYS A 18 -9.08 21.74 2.34
N ASN A 19 -9.40 22.22 1.14
CA ASN A 19 -10.46 23.19 0.87
C ASN A 19 -11.74 22.52 0.36
N ASP A 20 -11.66 21.28 -0.11
CA ASP A 20 -12.81 20.44 -0.45
C ASP A 20 -12.90 19.27 0.53
N PRO A 21 -13.85 19.32 1.49
CA PRO A 21 -14.04 18.25 2.46
C PRO A 21 -14.79 17.03 1.88
N SER A 22 -15.19 17.04 0.61
CA SER A 22 -15.81 15.89 -0.04
C SER A 22 -14.83 14.75 -0.29
N GLU A 23 -15.33 13.52 -0.47
CA GLU A 23 -14.49 12.37 -0.83
C GLU A 23 -13.79 12.54 -2.19
N GLU A 24 -14.25 13.47 -3.05
CA GLU A 24 -13.59 13.78 -4.32
C GLU A 24 -12.23 14.46 -4.13
N GLY A 25 -12.03 15.16 -3.00
CA GLY A 25 -10.77 15.79 -2.62
C GLY A 25 -9.71 14.81 -2.07
N TYR A 26 -10.08 13.55 -1.80
CA TYR A 26 -9.17 12.52 -1.30
C TYR A 26 -8.99 11.40 -2.32
N TRP A 27 -7.73 11.07 -2.64
CA TRP A 27 -7.43 9.86 -3.39
C TRP A 27 -6.18 9.18 -2.89
N LEU A 28 -6.16 7.86 -3.05
CA LEU A 28 -5.00 7.02 -2.79
C LEU A 28 -4.76 6.12 -4.01
N ARG A 29 -3.55 6.21 -4.58
CA ARG A 29 -3.17 5.46 -5.78
C ARG A 29 -1.96 4.60 -5.50
N PHE A 30 -1.99 3.39 -6.04
CA PHE A 30 -0.82 2.53 -6.14
C PHE A 30 -0.24 2.66 -7.54
N PRO A 31 1.04 2.33 -7.68
CA PRO A 31 1.68 2.33 -8.98
C PRO A 31 1.03 1.42 -10.02
N PRO A 32 1.23 1.68 -11.33
CA PRO A 32 2.00 2.80 -11.87
C PRO A 32 1.33 4.14 -11.58
N PHE A 33 2.11 5.12 -11.10
CA PHE A 33 1.59 6.47 -10.92
C PHE A 33 1.34 7.15 -12.27
N PRO A 34 0.53 8.24 -12.29
CA PRO A 34 0.40 9.08 -13.47
C PRO A 34 1.77 9.50 -14.04
N PRO A 35 1.89 9.68 -15.37
CA PRO A 35 3.17 9.92 -16.04
C PRO A 35 4.04 11.02 -15.40
N GLU A 36 3.43 12.08 -14.91
CA GLU A 36 4.07 13.21 -14.23
C GLU A 36 4.78 12.84 -12.91
N PHE A 37 4.47 11.67 -12.34
CA PHE A 37 5.05 11.15 -11.09
C PHE A 37 5.91 9.89 -11.29
N GLN A 38 5.99 9.32 -12.50
CA GLN A 38 6.71 8.06 -12.73
C GLN A 38 8.22 8.18 -12.50
N SER A 39 8.80 9.35 -12.79
CA SER A 39 10.22 9.62 -12.52
C SER A 39 10.51 9.58 -11.02
N GLN A 40 9.63 10.20 -10.22
CA GLN A 40 9.71 10.23 -8.76
C GLN A 40 9.45 8.84 -8.17
N GLU A 41 8.50 8.09 -8.72
CA GLU A 41 8.24 6.69 -8.36
C GLU A 41 9.51 5.85 -8.53
N THR A 42 10.12 5.92 -9.71
CA THR A 42 11.33 5.14 -10.06
C THR A 42 12.50 5.51 -9.16
N LYS A 43 12.73 6.83 -8.95
CA LYS A 43 13.80 7.32 -8.09
C LYS A 43 13.62 6.90 -6.63
N LEU A 44 12.39 6.94 -6.12
CA LEU A 44 12.09 6.57 -4.74
C LEU A 44 12.29 5.06 -4.54
N ALA A 45 11.80 4.23 -5.46
CA ALA A 45 12.01 2.79 -5.43
C ALA A 45 13.51 2.45 -5.42
N ALA A 46 14.29 3.03 -6.34
CA ALA A 46 15.73 2.83 -6.41
C ALA A 46 16.45 3.25 -5.12
N LEU A 47 16.05 4.36 -4.49
CA LEU A 47 16.64 4.81 -3.23
C LEU A 47 16.34 3.83 -2.09
N ILE A 48 15.11 3.35 -1.96
CA ILE A 48 14.72 2.40 -0.90
C ILE A 48 15.49 1.09 -1.07
N GLU A 49 15.54 0.56 -2.28
CA GLU A 49 16.18 -0.72 -2.57
C GLU A 49 17.69 -0.66 -2.40
N SER A 50 18.34 0.42 -2.86
CA SER A 50 19.79 0.61 -2.67
C SER A 50 20.19 0.88 -1.22
N THR A 51 19.34 1.57 -0.44
CA THR A 51 19.67 1.95 0.94
C THR A 51 19.37 0.83 1.93
N PHE A 52 18.24 0.15 1.77
CA PHE A 52 17.73 -0.81 2.76
C PHE A 52 17.81 -2.27 2.29
N GLY A 53 18.05 -2.51 1.00
CA GLY A 53 18.04 -3.87 0.45
C GLY A 53 16.65 -4.53 0.47
N TYR A 54 15.58 -3.73 0.60
CA TYR A 54 14.21 -4.23 0.66
C TYR A 54 13.69 -4.51 -0.74
N THR A 55 12.62 -5.31 -0.83
CA THR A 55 11.97 -5.59 -2.11
C THR A 55 10.58 -5.00 -2.14
N ARG A 56 10.24 -4.38 -3.26
CA ARG A 56 8.91 -3.84 -3.48
C ARG A 56 7.91 -4.97 -3.70
N LEU A 57 6.78 -4.93 -2.99
CA LEU A 57 5.67 -5.81 -3.32
C LEU A 57 4.90 -5.25 -4.52
N PRO A 58 4.62 -6.09 -5.53
CA PRO A 58 3.79 -5.70 -6.65
C PRO A 58 2.30 -5.68 -6.23
N ASN A 59 1.49 -4.93 -6.98
CA ASN A 59 0.09 -4.69 -6.62
C ASN A 59 -0.75 -5.96 -6.59
N ASP A 60 -0.51 -6.91 -7.49
CA ASP A 60 -1.19 -8.22 -7.51
C ASP A 60 -0.98 -8.98 -6.19
N VAL A 61 0.21 -8.90 -5.60
CA VAL A 61 0.50 -9.47 -4.29
C VAL A 61 -0.16 -8.65 -3.18
N LEU A 62 -0.05 -7.32 -3.21
CA LEU A 62 -0.65 -6.44 -2.19
C LEU A 62 -2.17 -6.61 -2.11
N PHE A 63 -2.84 -6.72 -3.25
CA PHE A 63 -4.29 -6.86 -3.37
C PHE A 63 -4.74 -8.32 -3.48
N THR A 64 -3.90 -9.28 -3.11
CA THR A 64 -4.33 -10.67 -2.97
C THR A 64 -5.37 -10.77 -1.83
N PRO A 65 -6.58 -11.31 -2.09
CA PRO A 65 -7.60 -11.50 -1.07
C PRO A 65 -7.15 -12.46 0.04
N VAL A 66 -7.55 -12.16 1.28
CA VAL A 66 -7.29 -12.98 2.47
C VAL A 66 -8.65 -13.36 3.09
N PRO A 67 -9.24 -14.49 2.67
CA PRO A 67 -10.67 -14.77 2.90
C PRO A 67 -11.02 -15.01 4.38
N ASP A 68 -10.11 -15.63 5.12
CA ASP A 68 -10.35 -16.04 6.51
C ASP A 68 -10.03 -14.94 7.53
N LEU A 69 -9.69 -13.74 7.07
CA LEU A 69 -9.23 -12.66 7.93
C LEU A 69 -10.27 -11.54 8.01
N VAL A 70 -10.70 -11.28 9.24
CA VAL A 70 -11.50 -10.11 9.63
C VAL A 70 -10.61 -9.25 10.52
N PRO A 71 -9.96 -8.19 9.99
CA PRO A 71 -9.12 -7.32 10.79
C PRO A 71 -9.94 -6.76 11.95
N ARG A 72 -9.42 -6.82 13.18
CA ARG A 72 -10.13 -6.26 14.36
C ARG A 72 -10.36 -4.74 14.28
N THR A 73 -9.64 -4.09 13.39
CA THR A 73 -9.45 -2.65 13.32
C THR A 73 -9.92 -2.04 12.00
N ALA A 74 -10.60 -2.81 11.17
CA ALA A 74 -11.40 -2.32 10.07
C ALA A 74 -12.66 -3.18 9.96
N ASN A 75 -13.82 -2.54 9.78
CA ASN A 75 -15.12 -3.21 9.71
C ASN A 75 -15.31 -4.01 8.40
N PHE A 76 -14.32 -4.78 7.96
CA PHE A 76 -14.40 -5.63 6.78
C PHE A 76 -15.25 -6.86 7.09
N VAL A 77 -16.09 -7.27 6.13
CA VAL A 77 -16.71 -8.60 6.17
C VAL A 77 -15.71 -9.66 5.69
N PRO A 78 -15.88 -10.94 6.09
CA PRO A 78 -15.07 -12.04 5.57
C PRO A 78 -14.97 -12.01 4.04
N GLY A 79 -13.76 -12.22 3.51
CA GLY A 79 -13.50 -12.11 2.06
C GLY A 79 -13.15 -10.73 1.53
N GLN A 80 -13.21 -9.66 2.34
CA GLN A 80 -12.87 -8.29 1.88
C GLN A 80 -11.43 -7.85 2.21
N ALA A 81 -10.77 -8.51 3.15
CA ALA A 81 -9.40 -8.16 3.50
C ALA A 81 -8.44 -8.53 2.38
N HIS A 82 -7.47 -7.66 2.10
CA HIS A 82 -6.34 -7.98 1.23
C HIS A 82 -5.03 -8.09 2.04
N LEU A 83 -3.99 -8.65 1.43
CA LEU A 83 -2.70 -8.83 2.08
C LEU A 83 -2.09 -7.51 2.58
N ILE A 84 -2.28 -6.42 1.83
CA ILE A 84 -1.85 -5.07 2.24
C ILE A 84 -2.50 -4.62 3.55
N ASP A 85 -3.74 -5.02 3.80
CA ASP A 85 -4.49 -4.75 5.04
C ASP A 85 -4.07 -5.67 6.19
N CYS A 86 -3.13 -6.58 5.96
CA CYS A 86 -2.50 -7.39 7.01
C CYS A 86 -1.09 -6.87 7.32
N LEU A 87 -0.38 -6.38 6.31
CA LEU A 87 1.04 -6.02 6.39
C LEU A 87 1.31 -4.57 6.83
N PHE A 88 0.44 -3.62 6.49
CA PHE A 88 0.71 -2.17 6.64
C PHE A 88 -0.35 -1.43 7.49
N THR A 89 -1.03 -2.16 8.36
CA THR A 89 -2.29 -1.85 9.06
C THR A 89 -2.36 -0.58 9.89
N HIS A 90 -1.26 0.06 10.29
CA HIS A 90 -1.38 1.23 11.18
C HIS A 90 -1.69 2.55 10.49
N TYR A 91 -1.54 2.67 9.16
CA TYR A 91 -1.60 3.96 8.45
C TYR A 91 -2.63 4.03 7.30
N ARG A 92 -3.48 3.01 7.13
CA ARG A 92 -4.54 2.98 6.09
C ARG A 92 -5.96 3.13 6.66
N TRP A 93 -6.09 3.41 7.95
CA TRP A 93 -7.36 3.59 8.66
C TRP A 93 -7.42 4.97 9.29
#